data_AF-A0A6G1PDA9-F1
#
_entry.id   AF-A0A6G1PDA9-F1
#
_cell.length_a   1.000
_cell.length_b   1.000
_cell.length_c   1.000
_cell.angle_alpha   90.00
_cell.angle_beta   90.00
_cell.angle_gamma   90.00
#
_symmetry.space_group_name_H-M   'P 1'
#
loop_
_entity.id
_entity.type
_entity.pdbx_description
1 polymer ?
#
loop_
_entity_poly.entity_id
_entity_poly.type
_entity_poly.pdbx_seq_one_letter_code
_entity_poly.pdbx_strand_id
1 'polypeptide(L)'
;MGQACSSTSSSPQVVKTSPTIGFNVGTLNLDKNPSLTLWDVGGQKSMRDNWRFYLDDCKALVFVLDSSNQGRLPEAQKALKKVLSDMKLQDVSLMSLQTRAICLMP
;
A
#
# COMPACT_ATOMS: atom_id res chain seq x y z
N MET A 1 6.51 -48.84 -19.56
CA MET A 1 5.59 -48.39 -18.49
C MET A 1 6.26 -47.19 -17.81
N GLY A 2 5.71 -46.00 -18.03
CA GLY A 2 6.27 -44.74 -17.52
C GLY A 2 6.02 -44.59 -16.02
N GLN A 3 7.01 -44.08 -15.29
CA GLN A 3 6.87 -43.70 -13.89
C GLN A 3 6.16 -42.35 -13.82
N ALA A 4 5.11 -42.29 -13.00
CA ALA A 4 4.32 -41.10 -12.77
C ALA A 4 5.14 -40.04 -12.01
N CYS A 5 5.18 -38.82 -12.55
CA CYS A 5 5.71 -37.65 -11.88
C CYS A 5 4.97 -37.43 -10.54
N SER A 6 5.71 -37.41 -9.44
CA SER A 6 5.17 -37.08 -8.12
C SER A 6 4.79 -35.60 -8.08
N SER A 7 3.50 -35.32 -8.01
CA SER A 7 2.96 -33.97 -7.83
C SER A 7 3.31 -33.49 -6.43
N THR A 8 4.42 -32.75 -6.30
CA THR A 8 4.70 -31.97 -5.09
C THR A 8 3.64 -30.87 -4.99
N SER A 9 2.76 -30.97 -3.99
CA SER A 9 1.86 -29.89 -3.60
C SER A 9 2.70 -28.77 -2.97
N SER A 10 3.14 -27.82 -3.79
CA SER A 10 3.67 -26.56 -3.28
C SER A 10 2.52 -25.77 -2.66
N SER A 11 2.31 -25.97 -1.36
CA SER A 11 1.53 -25.03 -0.57
C SER A 11 2.06 -23.62 -0.83
N PRO A 12 1.20 -22.61 -1.06
CA PRO A 12 1.65 -21.24 -1.26
C PRO A 12 2.44 -20.84 -0.01
N GLN A 13 3.74 -20.64 -0.16
CA GLN A 13 4.56 -20.16 0.94
C GLN A 13 4.07 -18.77 1.30
N VAL A 14 3.46 -18.64 2.48
CA VAL A 14 3.12 -17.35 3.06
C VAL A 14 4.43 -16.66 3.39
N VAL A 15 4.89 -15.79 2.49
CA VAL A 15 6.04 -14.93 2.75
C VAL A 15 5.66 -13.99 3.88
N LYS A 16 6.25 -14.21 5.06
CA LYS A 16 6.03 -13.36 6.22
C LYS A 16 6.80 -12.06 6.02
N THR A 17 6.09 -11.00 5.66
CA THR A 17 6.67 -9.66 5.55
C THR A 17 6.77 -9.01 6.93
N SER A 18 7.80 -8.20 7.14
CA SER A 18 7.92 -7.36 8.34
C SER A 18 7.26 -6.01 8.07
N PRO A 19 6.58 -5.39 9.05
CA PRO A 19 6.03 -4.05 8.88
C PRO A 19 7.12 -3.03 8.51
N THR A 20 6.86 -2.17 7.53
CA THR A 20 7.74 -1.04 7.23
C THR A 20 7.84 -0.12 8.45
N ILE A 21 9.07 0.15 8.90
CA ILE A 21 9.38 1.16 9.92
C ILE A 21 10.00 2.35 9.18
N GLY A 22 9.28 3.47 9.15
CA GLY A 22 9.71 4.68 8.44
C GLY A 22 9.01 4.84 7.11
N PHE A 23 9.79 5.12 6.06
CA PHE A 23 9.32 5.32 4.70
C PHE A 23 10.37 4.83 3.69
N ASN A 24 9.92 4.48 2.49
CA ASN A 24 10.75 4.23 1.31
C ASN A 24 10.41 5.27 0.22
N VAL A 25 11.39 5.60 -0.62
CA VAL A 25 11.23 6.55 -1.74
C VAL A 25 11.65 5.89 -3.03
N GLY A 26 10.76 5.91 -4.03
CA GLY A 26 11.05 5.50 -5.40
C GLY A 26 10.81 6.65 -6.37
N THR A 27 11.55 6.67 -7.48
CA THR A 27 11.31 7.61 -8.58
C THR A 27 10.99 6.82 -9.84
N LEU A 28 9.82 7.08 -10.41
CA LEU A 28 9.40 6.54 -11.70
C LEU A 28 9.62 7.61 -12.76
N ASN A 29 10.59 7.37 -13.64
CA ASN A 29 10.80 8.20 -14.81
C ASN A 29 9.84 7.77 -15.92
N LEU A 30 9.05 8.70 -16.42
CA LEU A 30 8.14 8.48 -17.54
C LEU A 30 8.73 9.14 -18.78
N ASP A 31 8.83 8.41 -19.90
CA ASP A 31 9.51 8.87 -21.11
C ASP A 31 9.02 10.22 -21.67
N LYS A 32 7.78 10.62 -21.34
CA LYS A 32 7.12 11.83 -21.87
C LYS A 32 6.47 12.72 -20.79
N ASN A 33 6.69 12.45 -19.52
CA ASN A 33 6.04 13.16 -18.41
C ASN A 33 7.06 13.49 -17.30
N PRO A 34 6.77 14.45 -16.41
CA PRO A 34 7.60 14.67 -15.23
C PRO A 34 7.75 13.37 -14.43
N SER A 35 8.93 13.18 -13.84
CA SER A 35 9.20 12.04 -12.97
C SER A 35 8.24 12.04 -11.79
N LEU A 36 7.75 10.85 -11.44
CA LEU A 36 6.85 10.65 -10.31
C LEU A 36 7.65 10.14 -9.12
N THR A 37 7.51 10.79 -7.97
CA THR A 37 8.06 10.28 -6.71
C THR A 37 7.00 9.48 -5.97
N LEU A 38 7.33 8.24 -5.64
CA LEU A 38 6.50 7.34 -4.86
C LEU A 38 7.02 7.30 -3.43
N TRP A 39 6.13 7.55 -2.48
CA TRP A 39 6.40 7.46 -1.05
C TRP A 39 5.63 6.25 -0.49
N ASP A 40 6.35 5.23 -0.06
CA ASP A 40 5.78 4.12 0.72
C ASP A 40 6.00 4.43 2.20
N VAL A 41 4.91 4.55 2.97
CA VAL A 41 4.95 5.03 4.35
C VAL A 41 4.35 3.99 5.27
N GLY A 42 5.05 3.68 6.36
CA GLY A 42 4.61 2.69 7.34
C GLY A 42 3.21 2.98 7.90
N GLY A 43 2.36 1.94 7.92
CA GLY A 43 0.95 2.04 8.33
C GLY A 43 0.65 1.76 9.81
N GLN A 44 1.68 1.57 10.63
CA GLN A 44 1.56 1.32 12.06
C GLN A 44 0.89 2.51 12.77
N LYS A 45 0.03 2.22 13.75
CA LYS A 45 -0.80 3.23 14.41
C LYS A 45 0.03 4.39 15.01
N SER A 46 1.20 4.09 15.58
CA SER A 46 2.14 5.07 16.14
C SER A 46 2.77 6.00 15.11
N MET A 47 2.77 5.61 13.83
CA MET A 47 3.43 6.35 12.75
C MET A 47 2.46 7.21 11.93
N ARG A 48 1.14 6.98 12.05
CA ARG A 48 0.13 7.64 11.21
C ARG A 48 0.07 9.16 11.37
N ASP A 49 0.52 9.68 12.50
CA ASP A 49 0.59 11.14 12.71
C ASP A 49 1.63 11.82 11.81
N ASN A 50 2.55 11.02 11.25
CA ASN A 50 3.56 11.50 10.31
C ASN A 50 3.07 11.52 8.86
N TRP A 51 1.94 10.87 8.53
CA TRP A 51 1.46 10.75 7.15
C TRP A 51 1.26 12.10 6.45
N ARG A 52 0.83 13.13 7.20
CA ARG A 52 0.64 14.51 6.72
C ARG A 52 1.91 15.17 6.14
N PHE A 53 3.09 14.67 6.50
CA PHE A 53 4.38 15.17 6.00
C PHE A 53 4.71 14.66 4.60
N TYR A 54 3.97 13.68 4.08
CA TYR A 54 4.19 13.07 2.76
C TYR A 54 3.09 13.43 1.75
N LEU A 55 2.16 14.32 2.10
CA LEU A 55 1.02 14.69 1.25
C LEU A 55 1.30 15.93 0.40
N ASP A 56 2.45 16.59 0.58
CA ASP A 56 2.83 17.75 -0.23
C ASP A 56 2.98 17.36 -1.70
N ASP A 57 2.36 18.14 -2.59
CA ASP A 57 2.28 17.90 -4.03
C ASP A 57 1.73 16.52 -4.45
N CYS A 58 1.04 15.82 -3.55
CA CYS A 58 0.45 14.52 -3.81
C CYS A 58 -0.51 14.61 -5.00
N LYS A 59 -0.26 13.84 -6.07
CA LYS A 59 -1.15 13.78 -7.25
C LYS A 59 -2.16 12.65 -7.18
N ALA A 60 -1.82 11.60 -6.44
CA ALA A 60 -2.67 10.45 -6.21
C ALA A 60 -2.32 9.81 -4.86
N LEU A 61 -3.35 9.42 -4.11
CA LEU A 61 -3.20 8.67 -2.88
C LEU A 61 -3.66 7.22 -3.11
N VAL A 62 -2.77 6.27 -2.84
CA VAL A 62 -3.10 4.84 -2.83
C VAL A 62 -3.20 4.39 -1.38
N PHE A 63 -4.41 4.00 -0.96
CA PHE A 63 -4.66 3.48 0.39
C PHE A 63 -4.96 1.99 0.33
N VAL A 64 -4.09 1.16 0.91
CA VAL A 64 -4.17 -0.30 0.81
C VAL A 64 -4.88 -0.87 2.05
N LEU A 65 -5.91 -1.69 1.82
CA LEU A 65 -6.71 -2.36 2.84
C LEU A 65 -6.58 -3.88 2.72
N ASP A 66 -6.34 -4.55 3.84
CA ASP A 66 -6.46 -6.01 3.91
C ASP A 66 -7.94 -6.41 4.00
N SER A 67 -8.49 -6.87 2.88
CA SER A 67 -9.89 -7.32 2.78
C SER A 67 -10.19 -8.59 3.57
N SER A 68 -9.16 -9.36 3.97
CA SER A 68 -9.34 -10.57 4.79
C SER A 68 -9.56 -10.23 6.27
N ASN A 69 -9.12 -9.04 6.71
CA ASN A 69 -9.22 -8.61 8.10
C ASN A 69 -10.35 -7.58 8.29
N GLN A 70 -11.60 -8.07 8.21
CA GLN A 70 -12.79 -7.23 8.36
C GLN A 70 -12.84 -6.47 9.70
N GLY A 71 -12.28 -7.03 10.77
CA GLY A 71 -12.23 -6.39 12.09
C GLY A 71 -11.44 -5.08 12.12
N ARG A 72 -10.56 -4.86 11.14
CA ARG A 72 -9.75 -3.64 11.04
C ARG A 72 -10.32 -2.60 10.09
N LEU A 73 -11.38 -2.90 9.35
CA LEU A 73 -12.01 -1.96 8.41
C LEU A 73 -12.50 -0.67 9.09
N PRO A 74 -13.13 -0.68 10.28
CA PRO A 74 -13.55 0.56 10.94
C PRO A 74 -12.36 1.46 11.31
N GLU A 75 -11.26 0.84 11.79
CA GLU A 75 -10.02 1.55 12.09
C GLU A 75 -9.42 2.19 10.84
N ALA A 76 -9.37 1.44 9.75
CA ALA A 76 -8.80 1.88 8.49
C ALA A 76 -9.65 2.98 7.83
N GLN A 77 -10.99 2.87 7.88
CA GLN A 77 -11.90 3.93 7.44
C GLN A 77 -11.69 5.23 8.23
N LYS A 78 -11.52 5.15 9.55
CA LYS A 78 -11.23 6.32 10.39
C LYS A 78 -9.88 6.94 10.01
N ALA A 79 -8.87 6.12 9.76
CA ALA A 79 -7.56 6.59 9.33
C ALA A 79 -7.62 7.27 7.95
N LEU A 80 -8.30 6.66 6.97
CA LEU A 80 -8.48 7.24 5.65
C LEU A 80 -9.23 8.57 5.71
N LYS A 81 -10.34 8.66 6.48
CA LYS A 81 -11.06 9.92 6.68
C LYS A 81 -10.19 11.02 7.26
N LYS A 82 -9.30 10.71 8.22
CA LYS A 82 -8.35 11.67 8.80
C LYS A 82 -7.37 12.18 7.74
N VAL A 83 -6.88 11.30 6.86
CA VAL A 83 -5.98 11.70 5.76
C VAL A 83 -6.71 12.58 4.75
N LEU A 84 -7.90 12.17 4.32
CA LEU A 84 -8.71 12.93 3.35
C LEU A 84 -9.20 14.29 3.88
N SER A 85 -9.22 14.50 5.19
CA SER A 85 -9.52 15.80 5.78
C SER A 85 -8.38 16.81 5.67
N ASP A 86 -7.19 16.38 5.24
CA ASP A 86 -6.07 17.29 5.00
C ASP A 86 -6.33 18.16 3.77
N MET A 87 -6.15 19.48 3.92
CA MET A 87 -6.41 20.44 2.85
C MET A 87 -5.55 20.18 1.61
N LYS A 88 -4.38 19.56 1.78
CA LYS A 88 -3.48 19.21 0.67
C LYS A 88 -4.08 18.19 -0.30
N LEU A 89 -5.14 17.49 0.09
CA LEU A 89 -5.81 16.47 -0.72
C LEU A 89 -7.13 16.92 -1.35
N GLN A 90 -7.51 18.20 -1.26
CA GLN A 90 -8.80 18.69 -1.77
C GLN A 90 -9.00 18.43 -3.28
N ASP A 91 -7.93 18.47 -4.07
CA ASP A 91 -7.96 18.26 -5.52
C ASP A 91 -7.31 16.94 -5.98
N VAL A 92 -7.10 15.99 -5.06
CA VAL A 92 -6.36 14.75 -5.33
C VAL A 92 -7.29 13.59 -5.66
N SER A 93 -7.02 12.90 -6.77
CA SER A 93 -7.74 11.67 -7.13
C SER A 93 -7.43 10.56 -6.12
N LEU A 94 -8.47 10.05 -5.46
CA LEU A 94 -8.38 8.93 -4.53
C LEU A 94 -8.62 7.60 -5.25
N MET A 95 -7.68 6.66 -5.11
CA MET A 95 -7.87 5.28 -5.54
C MET A 95 -7.86 4.34 -4.33
N SER A 96 -9.04 3.81 -3.98
CA SER A 96 -9.18 2.80 -2.92
C SER A 96 -8.95 1.41 -3.53
N LEU A 97 -7.84 0.75 -3.20
CA LEU A 97 -7.60 -0.65 -3.58
C LEU A 97 -8.09 -1.57 -2.47
N GLN A 98 -9.13 -2.36 -2.75
CA GLN A 98 -9.43 -3.58 -2.00
C GLN A 98 -8.57 -4.71 -2.59
N THR A 99 -7.48 -5.08 -1.93
CA THR A 99 -6.64 -6.20 -2.38
C THR A 99 -6.80 -7.43 -1.50
N ARG A 100 -6.74 -8.62 -2.13
CA ARG A 100 -6.36 -9.89 -1.48
C ARG A 100 -4.88 -10.22 -1.70
N ALA A 101 -4.24 -9.61 -2.71
CA ALA A 101 -2.79 -9.54 -2.90
C ALA A 101 -2.52 -8.53 -4.03
N ILE A 102 -1.51 -7.66 -3.84
CA ILE A 102 -0.71 -6.81 -4.75
C ILE A 102 -0.23 -5.66 -3.84
N CYS A 103 1.02 -5.64 -3.37
CA CYS A 103 2.28 -5.44 -4.09
C CYS A 103 2.40 -4.01 -4.66
N LEU A 104 2.77 -3.06 -3.81
CA LEU A 104 4.00 -2.31 -4.08
C LEU A 104 5.06 -3.04 -3.23
N MET A 105 5.86 -3.90 -3.84
CA MET A 105 6.98 -4.58 -3.17
C MET A 105 8.24 -4.33 -4.03
N PRO A 106 9.46 -4.50 -3.49
CA PRO A 106 9.89 -5.58 -2.58
C PRO A 106 9.63 -5.36 -1.08
#